data_AF-A0A315XEI8-F1
#
_entry.id   AF-A0A315XEI8-F1
#
_cell.length_a   1.000
_cell.length_b   1.000
_cell.length_c   1.000
_cell.angle_alpha   90.00
_cell.angle_beta   90.00
_cell.angle_gamma   90.00
#
_symmetry.space_group_name_H-M   'P 1'
#
loop_
_entity.id
_entity.type
_entity.pdbx_description
1 polymer ?
#
loop_
_entity_poly.entity_id
_entity_poly.type
_entity_poly.pdbx_seq_one_letter_code
_entity_poly.pdbx_strand_id
1 'polypeptide(L)' 'MKKKSIEIILAIGSVLLFIILIAVSKILLKSSAGFGYSASLLLFILIMGLAGLKLAEIPDK' A
#
# COMPACT_ATOMS: atom_id res chain seq x y z
N MET A 1 -2.26 -17.79 11.26
CA MET A 1 -2.68 -17.94 9.83
C MET A 1 -1.51 -18.53 9.07
N LYS A 2 -1.73 -19.39 8.06
CA LYS A 2 -0.63 -19.88 7.22
C LYS A 2 0.04 -18.68 6.55
N LYS A 3 1.37 -18.61 6.50
CA LYS A 3 2.12 -17.47 5.93
C LYS A 3 1.60 -17.08 4.55
N LYS A 4 1.36 -18.06 3.67
CA LYS A 4 0.68 -17.88 2.37
C LYS A 4 -0.65 -17.11 2.44
N SER A 5 -1.48 -17.36 3.45
CA SER A 5 -2.75 -16.64 3.59
C SER A 5 -2.53 -15.16 3.94
N ILE A 6 -1.50 -14.85 4.73
CA ILE A 6 -1.13 -13.46 5.06
C ILE A 6 -0.60 -12.76 3.82
N GLU A 7 0.23 -13.44 3.02
CA GLU A 7 0.76 -12.90 1.76
C GLU A 7 -0.36 -12.53 0.78
N ILE A 8 -1.35 -13.42 0.61
CA ILE A 8 -2.51 -13.16 -0.27
C ILE A 8 -3.33 -11.97 0.23
N ILE A 9 -3.60 -11.91 1.53
CA ILE A 9 -4.36 -10.81 2.13
C ILE A 9 -3.59 -9.49 1.99
N LEU A 10 -2.27 -9.52 2.20
CA LEU A 10 -1.42 -8.35 2.06
C LEU A 10 -1.37 -7.87 0.59
N ALA A 11 -1.30 -8.80 -0.36
CA ALA A 11 -1.35 -8.48 -1.79
C ALA A 11 -2.67 -7.80 -2.17
N ILE A 12 -3.82 -8.40 -1.80
CA ILE A 12 -5.15 -7.83 -2.06
C ILE A 12 -5.29 -6.47 -1.34
N GLY A 13 -4.88 -6.40 -0.08
CA GLY A 13 -4.91 -5.19 0.73
C GLY A 13 -4.07 -4.06 0.14
N SER A 14 -2.91 -4.37 -0.46
CA SER A 14 -2.04 -3.38 -1.09
C SER A 14 -2.72 -2.70 -2.28
N VAL A 15 -3.42 -3.46 -3.12
CA VAL A 15 -4.15 -2.90 -4.27
C VAL A 15 -5.29 -1.99 -3.80
N LEU A 16 -6.06 -2.44 -2.80
CA LEU A 16 -7.14 -1.65 -2.23
C LEU A 16 -6.62 -0.36 -1.58
N LEU A 17 -5.55 -0.45 -0.80
CA LEU A 17 -4.90 0.71 -0.17
C LEU A 17 -4.44 1.72 -1.22
N PHE A 18 -3.80 1.25 -2.29
CA PHE A 18 -3.32 2.14 -3.35
C PHE A 18 -4.47 2.87 -4.05
N ILE A 19 -5.56 2.16 -4.38
CA ILE A 19 -6.75 2.76 -4.98
C ILE A 19 -7.34 3.84 -4.07
N ILE A 20 -7.43 3.56 -2.76
CA ILE A 20 -7.92 4.53 -1.76
C ILE A 20 -7.03 5.77 -1.73
N LEU A 21 -5.70 5.60 -1.69
CA LEU A 21 -4.76 6.72 -1.68
C LEU A 21 -4.88 7.60 -2.94
N ILE A 22 -5.14 7.01 -4.10
CA ILE A 22 -5.37 7.76 -5.34
C ILE A 22 -6.71 8.49 -5.30
N ALA A 23 -7.78 7.83 -4.84
CA ALA A 23 -9.10 8.43 -4.74
C ALA A 23 -9.12 9.62 -3.75
N VAL A 24 -8.50 9.45 -2.58
CA VAL A 24 -8.36 10.50 -1.56
C VAL A 24 -7.56 11.67 -2.11
N SER A 25 -6.44 11.38 -2.78
CA SER A 25 -5.60 12.41 -3.39
C SER A 25 -6.34 13.22 -4.46
N LYS A 26 -7.16 12.56 -5.31
CA LYS A 26 -8.01 13.23 -6.29
C LYS A 26 -9.03 14.18 -5.64
N ILE A 27 -9.55 13.83 -4.45
CA ILE A 27 -10.54 14.63 -3.74
C ILE A 27 -9.87 15.82 -3.02
N LEU A 28 -8.80 15.56 -2.27
CA LEU A 28 -8.15 16.55 -1.41
C LEU A 28 -7.19 17.48 -2.14
N LEU A 29 -6.50 17.00 -3.18
CA LEU A 29 -5.43 17.72 -3.88
C LEU A 29 -5.85 18.09 -5.31
N LYS A 30 -7.14 18.40 -5.49
CA LYS A 30 -7.80 18.70 -6.77
C LYS A 30 -7.07 19.75 -7.63
N SER A 31 -6.38 20.71 -6.99
CA SER A 31 -5.62 21.79 -7.64
C SER A 31 -4.18 21.42 -8.01
N SER A 32 -3.64 20.30 -7.51
CA SER A 32 -2.24 19.87 -7.74
C SER A 32 -2.19 18.39 -8.12
N ALA A 33 -2.84 18.06 -9.24
CA ALA A 33 -3.04 16.69 -9.68
C ALA A 33 -1.73 15.88 -9.80
N GLY A 34 -0.65 16.48 -10.30
CA GLY A 34 0.66 15.80 -10.42
C GLY A 34 1.33 15.51 -9.07
N PHE A 35 1.23 16.45 -8.12
CA PHE A 35 1.82 16.28 -6.80
C PHE A 35 1.05 15.23 -5.98
N GLY A 36 -0.27 15.26 -6.04
CA GLY A 36 -1.12 14.36 -5.28
C GLY A 36 -0.89 12.89 -5.62
N TYR A 37 -0.75 12.53 -6.88
CA TYR A 37 -0.48 11.13 -7.26
C TYR A 37 0.93 10.69 -6.85
N SER A 38 1.91 11.58 -7.00
CA SER A 38 3.31 11.33 -6.60
C SER A 38 3.42 11.12 -5.09
N ALA A 39 2.73 11.94 -4.29
CA ALA A 39 2.67 11.81 -2.84
C ALA A 39 1.99 10.50 -2.40
N SER A 40 0.87 10.13 -3.05
CA SER A 40 0.21 8.84 -2.79
C SER A 40 1.11 7.64 -3.12
N LEU A 41 1.86 7.72 -4.21
CA LEU A 41 2.81 6.67 -4.59
C LEU A 41 3.95 6.55 -3.57
N LEU A 42 4.55 7.67 -3.15
CA LEU A 42 5.58 7.67 -2.12
C LEU A 42 5.09 7.05 -0.81
N LEU A 43 3.90 7.47 -0.35
CA LEU A 43 3.31 6.94 0.88
C LEU A 43 3.01 5.45 0.77
N PHE A 44 2.50 5.00 -0.39
CA PHE A 44 2.26 3.58 -0.65
C PHE A 44 3.55 2.75 -0.58
N ILE A 45 4.63 3.22 -1.22
CA ILE A 45 5.93 2.52 -1.20
C ILE A 45 6.46 2.40 0.23
N LEU A 46 6.33 3.45 1.06
CA LEU A 46 6.77 3.40 2.45
C LEU A 46 5.96 2.37 3.26
N ILE A 47 4.63 2.40 3.16
CA ILE A 47 3.77 1.46 3.88
C ILE A 47 4.06 0.01 3.44
N MET A 48 4.14 -0.23 2.14
CA MET A 48 4.37 -1.58 1.62
C MET A 48 5.80 -2.06 1.86
N GLY A 49 6.79 -1.17 1.85
CA GLY A 49 8.15 -1.50 2.24
C GLY A 49 8.23 -2.00 3.68
N LEU A 50 7.57 -1.29 4.61
CA LEU A 50 7.49 -1.71 6.01
C LEU A 50 6.70 -3.01 6.19
N ALA A 51 5.56 -3.14 5.50
CA ALA A 51 4.73 -4.34 5.57
C ALA A 51 5.45 -5.57 4.98
N GLY A 52 6.19 -5.39 3.89
CA GLY A 52 7.02 -6.42 3.27
C GLY A 52 8.16 -6.87 4.17
N LEU A 53 8.84 -5.94 4.85
CA LEU A 53 9.85 -6.29 5.86
C LEU A 53 9.25 -7.14 6.98
N LYS A 54 8.10 -6.72 7.52
CA LYS A 54 7.39 -7.44 8.58
C LYS A 54 6.93 -8.83 8.15
N LEU A 55 6.52 -8.98 6.89
CA LEU A 55 6.15 -10.26 6.32
C LEU A 55 7.36 -11.19 6.16
N ALA A 56 8.53 -10.65 5.80
CA ALA A 56 9.77 -11.41 5.66
C ALA A 56 10.29 -11.98 7.01
N GLU A 57 9.98 -11.31 8.12
CA GLU A 57 10.29 -11.79 9.47
C GLU A 57 9.47 -13.04 9.87
N ILE A 58 8.38 -13.36 9.15
CA ILE A 58 7.52 -14.51 9.46
C ILE A 58 8.14 -15.79 8.86
N PRO A 59 8.48 -16.82 9.69
CA PRO A 59 9.02 -18.08 9.21
C PRO A 59 8.04 -18.84 8.32
N ASP A 60 8.52 -19.43 7.22
CA ASP A 60 7.80 -20.45 6.45
C ASP A 60 7.79 -21.75 7.25
N LYS A 61 6.83 -21.92 8.17
CA LYS A 61 6.51 -23.22 8.77
C LYS A 61 5.27 -23.82 8.11
#